data_AF-A0AAC9N0E9-F1
#
_entry.id   AF-A0AAC9N0E9-F1
#
_cell.length_a   1.000
_cell.length_b   1.000
_cell.length_c   1.000
_cell.angle_alpha   90.00
_cell.angle_beta   90.00
_cell.angle_gamma   90.00
#
_symmetry.space_group_name_H-M   'P 1'
#
loop_
_entity.id
_entity.type
_entity.pdbx_description
1 polymer ?
#
loop_
_entity_poly.entity_id
_entity_poly.type
_entity_poly.pdbx_seq_one_letter_code
_entity_poly.pdbx_strand_id
1 'polypeptide(L)'
;MKTTYDVRIWTIRTRYTQKQGKKTPVSYGVRWVVSGKQFYESFKTSALAGSFHADLLAAQRKGEAFAIGSGLPVSIAREASQMSWYEFACSYIDMKWPTAAGHSRKGLAQTLAAVTMVMLSTERGLISRDQLFKALQRWSFNLNNRAENPLEADRSVLRWVERNTKDVASLEDPETMRAVLTRIGQKKDGQAAAARTRRRKHANLHHILDYGVERGLLSSNPITSVKWTAPKVSRSIDRRSVINPVQARTLLRSIEEQGQTGARLVAFFGVMYYAGLRPAEAVNLRRGNLELPESGWGRLVLIESSTEPGKEWTDTGTLREIRELKHRAKGETRNVPVSPELTALLRRHLRDFGTGPDGLLFRGVQGRPLASVTYRRAWQRARTEVFTVEAAASPLAKRPYDLRHAAVSTWLTSGVPATQVAAWAGHSVGVLLEIYASCLDGQGELWRKKIEDTFGSH
;
A
#
# COMPACT_ATOMS: atom_id res chain seq x y z
N MET A 1 -2.67 -14.79 -28.79
CA MET A 1 -2.76 -16.19 -28.32
C MET A 1 -2.03 -17.08 -29.31
N LYS A 2 -0.90 -17.69 -28.94
CA LYS A 2 -0.19 -18.65 -29.81
C LYS A 2 -0.97 -19.97 -29.83
N THR A 3 -1.20 -20.51 -31.02
CA THR A 3 -1.98 -21.72 -31.23
C THR A 3 -1.16 -22.77 -31.97
N THR A 4 -1.54 -24.04 -31.85
CA THR A 4 -0.91 -25.16 -32.53
C THR A 4 -1.93 -26.22 -32.90
N TYR A 5 -1.60 -27.05 -33.88
CA TYR A 5 -2.33 -28.27 -34.22
C TYR A 5 -1.62 -29.54 -33.70
N ASP A 6 -0.41 -29.40 -33.14
CA ASP A 6 0.30 -30.50 -32.50
C ASP A 6 -0.34 -30.83 -31.15
N VAL A 7 -1.29 -31.75 -31.19
CA VAL A 7 -2.12 -32.15 -30.04
C VAL A 7 -2.22 -33.67 -29.98
N ARG A 8 -2.00 -34.23 -28.78
CA ARG A 8 -2.24 -35.65 -28.50
C ARG A 8 -3.14 -35.80 -27.28
N ILE A 9 -4.33 -36.34 -27.48
CA ILE A 9 -5.31 -36.59 -26.42
C ILE A 9 -5.22 -38.06 -26.02
N TRP A 10 -5.06 -38.34 -24.74
CA TRP A 10 -4.99 -39.71 -24.22
C TRP A 10 -6.33 -40.19 -23.68
N THR A 11 -6.48 -41.51 -23.60
CA THR A 11 -7.65 -42.16 -23.00
C THR A 11 -7.86 -41.75 -21.54
N ILE A 12 -9.13 -41.71 -21.15
CA ILE A 12 -9.54 -41.37 -19.78
C ILE A 12 -8.93 -42.37 -18.81
N ARG A 13 -8.21 -41.85 -17.81
CA ARG A 13 -7.60 -42.64 -16.74
C ARG A 13 -8.49 -42.64 -15.52
N THR A 14 -9.01 -43.81 -15.16
CA THR A 14 -9.76 -43.99 -13.90
C THR A 14 -8.78 -44.21 -12.74
N ARG A 15 -8.89 -43.38 -11.70
CA ARG A 15 -8.16 -43.55 -10.44
C ARG A 15 -9.04 -44.32 -9.47
N TYR A 16 -8.47 -45.33 -8.81
CA TYR A 16 -9.16 -46.16 -7.84
C TYR A 16 -8.55 -45.97 -6.45
N THR A 17 -9.38 -46.07 -5.42
CA THR A 17 -8.96 -46.27 -4.03
C THR A 17 -9.34 -47.68 -3.60
N GLN A 18 -8.52 -48.29 -2.75
CA GLN A 18 -8.73 -49.63 -2.23
C GLN A 18 -9.00 -49.55 -0.72
N LYS A 19 -10.19 -49.97 -0.29
CA LYS A 19 -10.57 -50.16 1.11
C LYS A 19 -11.16 -51.56 1.26
N GLN A 20 -10.69 -52.33 2.25
CA GLN A 20 -11.16 -53.70 2.53
C GLN A 20 -11.26 -54.60 1.29
N GLY A 21 -10.22 -54.61 0.45
CA GLY A 21 -10.17 -55.47 -0.76
C GLY A 21 -11.04 -55.03 -1.94
N LYS A 22 -11.91 -54.02 -1.78
CA LYS A 22 -12.78 -53.53 -2.87
C LYS A 22 -12.16 -52.30 -3.53
N LYS A 23 -11.98 -52.35 -4.87
CA LYS A 23 -11.53 -51.20 -5.68
C LYS A 23 -12.72 -50.32 -6.02
N THR A 24 -12.70 -49.06 -5.59
CA THR A 24 -13.75 -48.08 -5.89
C THR A 24 -13.15 -46.94 -6.72
N PRO A 25 -13.74 -46.58 -7.88
CA PRO A 25 -13.27 -45.42 -8.64
C PRO A 25 -13.50 -44.14 -7.83
N VAL A 26 -12.48 -43.29 -7.75
CA VAL A 26 -12.49 -42.02 -6.99
C VAL A 26 -12.41 -40.80 -7.89
N SER A 27 -11.83 -40.92 -9.08
CA SER A 27 -11.85 -39.85 -10.08
C SER A 27 -11.54 -40.38 -11.48
N TYR A 28 -11.95 -39.61 -12.48
CA TYR A 28 -11.74 -39.90 -13.90
C TYR A 28 -10.94 -38.76 -14.51
N GLY A 29 -9.72 -39.05 -14.94
CA GLY A 29 -8.75 -38.06 -15.39
C GLY A 29 -8.58 -38.04 -16.91
N VAL A 30 -8.75 -36.87 -17.52
CA VAL A 30 -8.44 -36.62 -18.93
C VAL A 30 -7.04 -36.00 -19.01
N ARG A 31 -6.18 -36.54 -19.88
CA ARG A 31 -4.82 -36.04 -20.08
C ARG A 31 -4.60 -35.78 -21.56
N TRP A 32 -3.89 -34.72 -21.89
CA TRP A 32 -3.51 -34.41 -23.27
C TRP A 32 -2.22 -33.59 -23.32
N VAL A 33 -1.64 -33.47 -24.51
CA VAL A 33 -0.43 -32.70 -24.79
C VAL A 33 -0.72 -31.71 -25.90
N VAL A 34 -0.22 -30.49 -25.76
CA VAL A 34 -0.26 -29.43 -26.78
C VAL A 34 1.13 -28.85 -26.93
N SER A 35 1.74 -28.93 -28.13
CA SER A 35 3.11 -28.43 -28.39
C SER A 35 4.14 -28.96 -27.37
N GLY A 36 4.04 -30.24 -27.00
CA GLY A 36 4.93 -30.88 -26.01
C GLY A 36 4.63 -30.58 -24.53
N LYS A 37 3.68 -29.67 -24.22
CA LYS A 37 3.26 -29.37 -22.84
C LYS A 37 2.09 -30.27 -22.43
N GLN A 38 2.22 -30.95 -21.27
CA GLN A 38 1.18 -31.83 -20.73
C GLN A 38 0.12 -31.04 -19.94
N PHE A 39 -1.13 -31.46 -20.11
CA PHE A 39 -2.31 -30.95 -19.41
C PHE A 39 -3.12 -32.10 -18.82
N TYR A 40 -3.81 -31.81 -17.72
CA TYR A 40 -4.58 -32.80 -16.96
C TYR A 40 -5.80 -32.15 -16.32
N GLU A 41 -6.94 -32.83 -16.41
CA GLU A 41 -8.17 -32.43 -15.72
C GLU A 41 -8.88 -33.66 -15.13
N SER A 42 -9.43 -33.52 -13.92
CA SER A 42 -10.03 -34.63 -13.17
C SER A 42 -11.50 -34.39 -12.86
N PHE A 43 -12.34 -35.41 -13.08
CA PHE A 43 -13.78 -35.35 -12.91
C PHE A 43 -14.28 -36.37 -11.89
N LYS A 44 -15.42 -36.06 -11.26
CA LYS A 44 -16.06 -36.92 -10.25
C LYS A 44 -16.79 -38.12 -10.86
N THR A 45 -17.23 -38.04 -12.12
CA THR A 45 -17.98 -39.11 -12.80
C THR A 45 -17.37 -39.42 -14.18
N SER A 46 -17.54 -40.66 -14.63
CA SER A 46 -17.06 -41.09 -15.95
C SER A 46 -17.75 -40.35 -17.09
N ALA A 47 -19.02 -39.98 -16.91
CA ALA A 47 -19.80 -39.26 -17.92
C ALA A 47 -19.25 -37.85 -18.17
N LEU A 48 -18.88 -37.11 -17.10
CA LEU A 48 -18.28 -35.77 -17.22
C LEU A 48 -16.90 -35.82 -17.90
N ALA A 49 -16.05 -36.77 -17.50
CA ALA A 49 -14.77 -36.99 -18.18
C ALA A 49 -14.97 -37.40 -19.65
N GLY A 50 -15.99 -38.21 -19.94
CA GLY A 50 -16.38 -38.63 -21.27
C GLY A 50 -16.78 -37.47 -22.17
N SER A 51 -17.64 -36.58 -21.68
CA SER A 51 -18.07 -35.37 -22.39
C SER A 51 -16.87 -34.48 -22.71
N PHE A 52 -16.07 -34.12 -21.72
CA PHE A 52 -14.91 -33.25 -21.92
C PHE A 52 -13.88 -33.85 -22.87
N HIS A 53 -13.58 -35.14 -22.75
CA HIS A 53 -12.69 -35.85 -23.67
C HIS A 53 -13.25 -35.88 -25.10
N ALA A 54 -14.57 -36.04 -25.26
CA ALA A 54 -15.23 -35.98 -26.56
C ALA A 54 -15.15 -34.58 -27.18
N ASP A 55 -15.28 -33.52 -26.39
CA ASP A 55 -15.15 -32.13 -26.85
C ASP A 55 -13.74 -31.83 -27.38
N LEU A 56 -12.71 -32.27 -26.66
CA LEU A 56 -11.32 -32.15 -27.11
C LEU A 56 -11.09 -32.91 -28.43
N LEU A 57 -11.58 -34.15 -28.53
CA LEU A 57 -11.47 -34.95 -29.76
C LEU A 57 -12.26 -34.34 -30.92
N ALA A 58 -13.44 -33.77 -30.65
CA ALA A 58 -14.27 -33.13 -31.65
C ALA A 58 -13.59 -31.87 -32.21
N ALA A 59 -13.00 -31.04 -31.34
CA ALA A 59 -12.21 -29.88 -31.75
C ALA A 59 -10.99 -30.30 -32.59
N GLN A 60 -10.26 -31.32 -32.16
CA GLN A 60 -9.12 -31.84 -32.94
C GLN A 60 -9.56 -32.36 -34.33
N ARG A 61 -10.66 -33.13 -34.39
CA ARG A 61 -11.19 -33.68 -35.65
C ARG A 61 -11.70 -32.60 -36.60
N LYS A 62 -12.26 -31.51 -36.07
CA LYS A 62 -12.69 -30.35 -36.84
C LYS A 62 -11.54 -29.51 -37.39
N GLY A 63 -10.28 -29.88 -37.09
CA GLY A 63 -9.11 -29.10 -37.47
C GLY A 63 -9.03 -27.78 -36.72
N GLU A 64 -9.54 -27.73 -35.49
CA GLU A 64 -9.45 -26.54 -34.65
C GLU A 64 -8.06 -26.44 -34.00
N ALA A 65 -7.48 -25.25 -33.98
CA ALA A 65 -6.22 -25.01 -33.30
C ALA A 65 -6.40 -24.99 -31.78
N PHE A 66 -5.39 -25.44 -31.04
CA PHE A 66 -5.37 -25.44 -29.59
C PHE A 66 -4.46 -24.31 -29.08
N ALA A 67 -4.86 -23.68 -27.99
CA ALA A 67 -4.05 -22.68 -27.31
C ALA A 67 -2.82 -23.34 -26.67
N ILE A 68 -1.62 -22.85 -26.96
CA ILE A 68 -0.41 -23.37 -26.30
C ILE A 68 -0.42 -23.05 -24.80
N GLY A 69 -1.01 -21.92 -24.41
CA GLY A 69 -1.08 -21.46 -23.01
C GLY A 69 -1.96 -22.36 -22.13
N SER A 70 -3.26 -22.41 -22.46
CA SER A 70 -4.28 -23.14 -21.70
C SER A 70 -4.38 -24.63 -22.06
N GLY A 71 -3.87 -25.03 -23.22
CA GLY A 71 -4.00 -26.40 -23.72
C GLY A 71 -5.39 -26.71 -24.26
N LEU A 72 -6.34 -25.77 -24.28
CA LEU A 72 -7.71 -26.02 -24.74
C LEU A 72 -7.89 -25.64 -26.21
N PRO A 73 -8.90 -26.19 -26.91
CA PRO A 73 -9.37 -25.68 -28.19
C PRO A 73 -9.64 -24.18 -28.11
N VAL A 74 -9.36 -23.43 -29.18
CA VAL A 74 -9.59 -21.98 -29.25
C VAL A 74 -11.05 -21.59 -28.95
N SER A 75 -12.03 -22.42 -29.33
CA SER A 75 -13.46 -22.25 -29.09
C SER A 75 -13.80 -22.37 -27.61
N ILE A 76 -13.36 -23.46 -26.97
CA ILE A 76 -13.53 -23.71 -25.53
C ILE A 76 -12.77 -22.66 -24.71
N ALA A 77 -11.56 -22.31 -25.13
CA ALA A 77 -10.76 -21.26 -24.49
C ALA A 77 -11.42 -19.88 -24.61
N ARG A 78 -12.11 -19.60 -25.72
CA ARG A 78 -12.89 -18.36 -25.92
C ARG A 78 -14.16 -18.35 -25.07
N GLU A 79 -14.88 -19.47 -24.96
CA GLU A 79 -16.06 -19.58 -24.10
C GLU A 79 -15.71 -19.49 -22.61
N ALA A 80 -14.57 -20.05 -22.20
CA ALA A 80 -14.11 -19.99 -20.81
C ALA A 80 -13.60 -18.61 -20.35
N SER A 81 -13.35 -17.66 -21.25
CA SER A 81 -12.66 -16.39 -20.94
C SER A 81 -13.34 -15.14 -21.51
N GLN A 82 -14.66 -15.03 -21.41
CA GLN A 82 -15.41 -13.88 -21.96
C GLN A 82 -15.46 -12.62 -21.07
N MET A 83 -14.78 -12.61 -19.91
CA MET A 83 -14.80 -11.42 -19.06
C MET A 83 -13.86 -10.35 -19.60
N SER A 84 -14.41 -9.19 -19.95
CA SER A 84 -13.61 -8.02 -20.32
C SER A 84 -12.73 -7.57 -19.15
N TRP A 85 -11.57 -6.98 -19.44
CA TRP A 85 -10.72 -6.43 -18.39
C TRP A 85 -11.43 -5.39 -17.53
N TYR A 86 -12.26 -4.54 -18.13
CA TYR A 86 -13.00 -3.51 -17.39
C TYR A 86 -13.93 -4.13 -16.34
N GLU A 87 -14.73 -5.11 -16.76
CA GLU A 87 -15.66 -5.81 -15.87
C GLU A 87 -14.91 -6.53 -14.75
N PHE A 88 -13.82 -7.23 -15.09
CA PHE A 88 -12.97 -7.91 -14.12
C PHE A 88 -12.36 -6.96 -13.09
N ALA A 89 -11.84 -5.81 -13.54
CA ALA A 89 -11.25 -4.81 -12.66
C ALA A 89 -12.28 -4.21 -11.69
N CYS A 90 -13.52 -3.99 -12.14
CA CYS A 90 -14.64 -3.61 -11.29
C CYS A 90 -14.95 -4.70 -10.26
N SER A 91 -15.08 -5.97 -10.69
CA SER A 91 -15.33 -7.10 -9.78
C SER A 91 -14.25 -7.27 -8.71
N TYR A 92 -12.97 -7.11 -9.07
CA TYR A 92 -11.87 -7.16 -8.11
C TYR A 92 -11.97 -6.04 -7.06
N ILE A 93 -12.32 -4.82 -7.49
CA ILE A 93 -12.53 -3.70 -6.58
C ILE A 93 -13.68 -4.01 -5.63
N ASP A 94 -14.81 -4.51 -6.13
CA ASP A 94 -15.99 -4.78 -5.34
C ASP A 94 -15.69 -5.85 -4.26
N MET A 95 -14.92 -6.88 -4.62
CA MET A 95 -14.45 -7.89 -3.68
C MET A 95 -13.46 -7.32 -2.65
N LYS A 96 -12.50 -6.49 -3.05
CA LYS A 96 -11.49 -5.96 -2.11
C LYS A 96 -11.96 -4.77 -1.28
N TRP A 97 -12.95 -4.01 -1.74
CA TRP A 97 -13.34 -2.74 -1.14
C TRP A 97 -13.70 -2.87 0.35
N PRO A 98 -14.53 -3.84 0.79
CA PRO A 98 -14.97 -3.93 2.19
C PRO A 98 -13.82 -4.15 3.19
N THR A 99 -12.74 -4.80 2.75
CA THR A 99 -11.60 -5.15 3.63
C THR A 99 -10.40 -4.20 3.47
N ALA A 100 -10.35 -3.43 2.39
CA ALA A 100 -9.24 -2.53 2.10
C ALA A 100 -9.36 -1.19 2.85
N ALA A 101 -8.25 -0.72 3.45
CA ALA A 101 -8.16 0.65 3.98
C ALA A 101 -8.20 1.72 2.87
N GLY A 102 -8.57 2.96 3.20
CA GLY A 102 -8.75 4.02 2.20
C GLY A 102 -7.52 4.29 1.33
N HIS A 103 -6.32 4.30 1.93
CA HIS A 103 -5.08 4.42 1.15
C HIS A 103 -4.80 3.20 0.27
N SER A 104 -5.21 2.00 0.69
CA SER A 104 -5.11 0.78 -0.12
C SER A 104 -6.08 0.84 -1.30
N ARG A 105 -7.34 1.25 -1.08
CA ARG A 105 -8.34 1.47 -2.15
C ARG A 105 -7.82 2.42 -3.21
N LYS A 106 -7.30 3.59 -2.79
CA LYS A 106 -6.68 4.56 -3.69
C LYS A 106 -5.50 3.99 -4.47
N GLY A 107 -4.65 3.19 -3.81
CA GLY A 107 -3.51 2.52 -4.43
C GLY A 107 -3.90 1.47 -5.46
N LEU A 108 -4.96 0.69 -5.19
CA LEU A 108 -5.53 -0.30 -6.11
C LEU A 108 -6.15 0.39 -7.33
N ALA A 109 -7.00 1.40 -7.13
CA ALA A 109 -7.61 2.18 -8.19
C ALA A 109 -6.56 2.80 -9.14
N GLN A 110 -5.49 3.37 -8.58
CA GLN A 110 -4.35 3.88 -9.37
C GLN A 110 -3.64 2.80 -10.18
N THR A 111 -3.56 1.58 -9.65
CA THR A 111 -2.91 0.46 -10.32
C THR A 111 -3.80 -0.05 -11.46
N LEU A 112 -5.07 -0.32 -11.19
CA LEU A 112 -6.04 -0.76 -12.19
C LEU A 112 -6.22 0.26 -13.31
N ALA A 113 -6.32 1.55 -13.01
CA ALA A 113 -6.37 2.59 -14.04
C ALA A 113 -5.12 2.59 -14.94
N ALA A 114 -3.94 2.32 -14.38
CA ALA A 114 -2.71 2.24 -15.16
C ALA A 114 -2.67 0.98 -16.05
N VAL A 115 -3.13 -0.16 -15.54
CA VAL A 115 -3.24 -1.41 -16.31
C VAL A 115 -4.28 -1.25 -17.43
N THR A 116 -5.42 -0.61 -17.14
CA THR A 116 -6.51 -0.38 -18.10
C THR A 116 -6.03 0.36 -19.33
N MET A 117 -5.10 1.32 -19.20
CA MET A 117 -4.51 2.02 -20.34
C MET A 117 -3.79 1.10 -21.33
N VAL A 118 -3.25 -0.04 -20.88
CA VAL A 118 -2.58 -1.04 -21.74
C VAL A 118 -3.59 -2.08 -22.27
N MET A 119 -4.66 -2.28 -21.50
CA MET A 119 -5.74 -3.22 -21.82
C MET A 119 -6.81 -2.63 -22.73
N LEU A 120 -6.65 -1.41 -23.23
CA LEU A 120 -7.52 -0.89 -24.28
C LEU A 120 -7.35 -1.72 -25.57
N SER A 121 -8.46 -2.08 -26.21
CA SER A 121 -8.46 -2.78 -27.50
C SER A 121 -8.24 -1.82 -28.68
N THR A 122 -8.58 -0.54 -28.50
CA THR A 122 -8.39 0.55 -29.46
C THR A 122 -8.25 1.87 -28.73
N GLU A 123 -7.63 2.87 -29.36
CA GLU A 123 -7.64 4.25 -28.87
C GLU A 123 -8.52 5.16 -29.75
N ARG A 124 -9.13 4.63 -30.81
CA ARG A 124 -9.98 5.39 -31.71
C ARG A 124 -11.22 5.88 -30.96
N GLY A 125 -11.43 7.20 -30.97
CA GLY A 125 -12.54 7.83 -30.26
C GLY A 125 -12.27 8.08 -28.76
N LEU A 126 -11.06 7.81 -28.27
CA LEU A 126 -10.66 8.21 -26.92
C LEU A 126 -10.47 9.74 -26.86
N ILE A 127 -11.24 10.40 -25.99
CA ILE A 127 -11.17 11.86 -25.82
C ILE A 127 -9.83 12.28 -25.20
N SER A 128 -9.47 11.69 -24.06
CA SER A 128 -8.23 12.02 -23.34
C SER A 128 -7.80 10.91 -22.41
N ARG A 129 -6.52 10.54 -22.48
CA ARG A 129 -5.90 9.57 -21.55
C ARG A 129 -5.93 10.05 -20.09
N ASP A 130 -5.77 11.36 -19.85
CA ASP A 130 -5.80 11.91 -18.48
C ASP A 130 -7.23 11.92 -17.92
N GLN A 131 -8.21 12.31 -18.74
CA GLN A 131 -9.62 12.25 -18.35
C GLN A 131 -10.03 10.81 -18.07
N LEU A 132 -9.65 9.86 -18.93
CA LEU A 132 -9.91 8.45 -18.71
C LEU A 132 -9.32 7.95 -17.38
N PHE A 133 -8.04 8.23 -17.17
CA PHE A 133 -7.35 7.80 -15.96
C PHE A 133 -8.00 8.37 -14.68
N LYS A 134 -8.50 9.62 -14.73
CA LYS A 134 -9.24 10.25 -13.63
C LYS A 134 -10.63 9.64 -13.46
N ALA A 135 -11.38 9.46 -14.54
CA ALA A 135 -12.73 8.90 -14.52
C ALA A 135 -12.72 7.47 -13.96
N LEU A 136 -11.79 6.62 -14.40
CA LEU A 136 -11.63 5.25 -13.87
C LEU A 136 -11.37 5.23 -12.37
N GLN A 137 -10.45 6.07 -11.87
CA GLN A 137 -10.18 6.11 -10.43
C GLN A 137 -11.34 6.68 -9.62
N ARG A 138 -12.01 7.69 -10.16
CA ARG A 138 -13.06 8.41 -9.44
C ARG A 138 -14.37 7.64 -9.40
N TRP A 139 -14.71 6.91 -10.47
CA TRP A 139 -16.03 6.32 -10.66
C TRP A 139 -15.97 4.79 -10.74
N SER A 140 -15.23 4.21 -11.69
CA SER A 140 -15.22 2.75 -11.87
C SER A 140 -14.53 2.03 -10.71
N PHE A 141 -13.36 2.48 -10.28
CA PHE A 141 -12.56 1.84 -9.24
C PHE A 141 -12.74 2.49 -7.86
N ASN A 142 -13.91 3.12 -7.66
CA ASN A 142 -14.34 3.68 -6.39
C ASN A 142 -15.80 3.29 -6.13
N LEU A 143 -16.00 2.32 -5.24
CA LEU A 143 -17.35 1.78 -4.99
C LEU A 143 -18.30 2.83 -4.41
N ASN A 144 -17.80 3.72 -3.55
CA ASN A 144 -18.60 4.77 -2.92
C ASN A 144 -19.18 5.73 -3.97
N ASN A 145 -18.35 6.11 -4.95
CA ASN A 145 -18.77 7.04 -6.00
C ASN A 145 -19.50 6.36 -7.16
N ARG A 146 -19.36 5.04 -7.34
CA ARG A 146 -20.02 4.32 -8.46
C ARG A 146 -21.55 4.39 -8.37
N ALA A 147 -22.09 4.57 -7.16
CA ALA A 147 -23.51 4.76 -6.91
C ALA A 147 -24.01 6.20 -7.21
N GLU A 148 -23.10 7.15 -7.38
CA GLU A 148 -23.44 8.55 -7.70
C GLU A 148 -23.56 8.75 -9.22
N ASN A 149 -24.24 9.83 -9.63
CA ASN A 149 -24.47 10.13 -11.03
C ASN A 149 -23.34 11.03 -11.58
N PRO A 150 -22.43 10.55 -12.47
CA PRO A 150 -21.27 11.34 -12.90
C PRO A 150 -21.68 12.54 -13.77
N LEU A 151 -20.74 13.42 -14.12
CA LEU A 151 -20.98 14.36 -15.23
C LEU A 151 -21.05 13.60 -16.55
N GLU A 152 -21.77 14.12 -17.55
CA GLU A 152 -21.92 13.42 -18.84
C GLU A 152 -20.58 13.17 -19.54
N ALA A 153 -19.63 14.09 -19.38
CA ALA A 153 -18.27 13.94 -19.88
C ALA A 153 -17.54 12.73 -19.26
N ASP A 154 -17.81 12.38 -18.01
CA ASP A 154 -17.23 11.19 -17.38
C ASP A 154 -18.03 9.93 -17.78
N ARG A 155 -19.37 9.99 -17.83
CA ARG A 155 -20.21 8.86 -18.26
C ARG A 155 -19.86 8.38 -19.67
N SER A 156 -19.64 9.29 -20.61
CA SER A 156 -19.27 8.93 -21.99
C SER A 156 -17.93 8.19 -22.06
N VAL A 157 -16.94 8.65 -21.30
CA VAL A 157 -15.62 8.01 -21.20
C VAL A 157 -15.70 6.61 -20.59
N LEU A 158 -16.51 6.43 -19.54
CA LEU A 158 -16.70 5.12 -18.91
C LEU A 158 -17.41 4.13 -19.82
N ARG A 159 -18.50 4.56 -20.49
CA ARG A 159 -19.21 3.74 -21.51
C ARG A 159 -18.29 3.35 -22.67
N TRP A 160 -17.38 4.24 -23.06
CA TRP A 160 -16.39 3.93 -24.10
C TRP A 160 -15.41 2.86 -23.61
N VAL A 161 -14.84 2.98 -22.40
CA VAL A 161 -13.88 1.97 -21.92
C VAL A 161 -14.50 0.60 -21.67
N GLU A 162 -15.73 0.55 -21.17
CA GLU A 162 -16.46 -0.70 -21.00
C GLU A 162 -16.51 -1.53 -22.29
N ARG A 163 -16.66 -0.86 -23.45
CA ARG A 163 -16.74 -1.50 -24.77
C ARG A 163 -15.39 -1.70 -25.47
N ASN A 164 -14.33 -1.05 -25.00
CA ASN A 164 -13.04 -0.95 -25.70
C ASN A 164 -11.88 -1.46 -24.85
N THR A 165 -12.10 -2.52 -24.06
CA THR A 165 -11.03 -3.25 -23.37
C THR A 165 -10.89 -4.67 -23.91
N LYS A 166 -9.67 -5.20 -23.84
CA LYS A 166 -9.34 -6.58 -24.12
C LYS A 166 -9.89 -7.50 -23.03
N ASP A 167 -10.04 -8.77 -23.34
CA ASP A 167 -10.37 -9.80 -22.36
C ASP A 167 -9.23 -10.05 -21.38
N VAL A 168 -9.57 -10.50 -20.18
CA VAL A 168 -8.58 -10.81 -19.12
C VAL A 168 -7.53 -11.81 -19.60
N ALA A 169 -7.92 -12.81 -20.41
CA ALA A 169 -7.01 -13.81 -20.98
C ALA A 169 -5.89 -13.20 -21.84
N SER A 170 -6.04 -11.97 -22.34
CA SER A 170 -4.96 -11.26 -23.06
C SER A 170 -3.74 -11.00 -22.17
N LEU A 171 -3.88 -11.05 -20.84
CA LEU A 171 -2.77 -10.91 -19.90
C LEU A 171 -1.87 -12.15 -19.83
N GLU A 172 -2.32 -13.30 -20.36
CA GLU A 172 -1.46 -14.49 -20.51
C GLU A 172 -0.38 -14.30 -21.59
N ASP A 173 -0.56 -13.33 -22.49
CA ASP A 173 0.44 -12.96 -23.46
C ASP A 173 1.62 -12.21 -22.79
N PRO A 174 2.86 -12.73 -22.87
CA PRO A 174 4.01 -12.12 -22.21
C PRO A 174 4.32 -10.69 -22.67
N GLU A 175 4.01 -10.34 -23.91
CA GLU A 175 4.22 -8.98 -24.43
C GLU A 175 3.25 -7.98 -23.79
N THR A 176 1.96 -8.35 -23.74
CA THR A 176 0.93 -7.58 -23.03
C THR A 176 1.27 -7.43 -21.55
N MET A 177 1.68 -8.52 -20.88
CA MET A 177 2.08 -8.47 -19.47
C MET A 177 3.32 -7.58 -19.24
N ARG A 178 4.30 -7.61 -20.15
CA ARG A 178 5.48 -6.73 -20.08
C ARG A 178 5.10 -5.25 -20.27
N ALA A 179 4.18 -4.94 -21.18
CA ALA A 179 3.67 -3.59 -21.36
C ALA A 179 2.94 -3.09 -20.09
N VAL A 180 2.14 -3.96 -19.45
CA VAL A 180 1.49 -3.67 -18.16
C VAL A 180 2.52 -3.37 -17.07
N LEU A 181 3.51 -4.24 -16.88
CA LEU A 181 4.58 -4.04 -15.88
C LEU A 181 5.35 -2.74 -16.09
N THR A 182 5.64 -2.41 -17.35
CA THR A 182 6.27 -1.15 -17.73
C THR A 182 5.40 0.04 -17.33
N ARG A 183 4.12 0.01 -17.71
CA ARG A 183 3.18 1.11 -17.47
C ARG A 183 2.95 1.38 -15.98
N ILE A 184 2.76 0.33 -15.16
CA ILE A 184 2.59 0.51 -13.72
C ILE A 184 3.89 1.05 -13.07
N GLY A 185 5.04 0.73 -13.67
CA GLY A 185 6.37 1.20 -13.24
C GLY A 185 6.65 2.68 -13.49
N GLN A 186 5.83 3.35 -14.31
CA GLN A 186 6.05 4.73 -14.74
C GLN A 186 5.12 5.74 -14.04
N LYS A 187 5.54 7.01 -14.10
CA LYS A 187 4.74 8.19 -13.77
C LYS A 187 3.89 8.60 -14.98
N LYS A 188 3.16 9.73 -14.87
CA LYS A 188 2.41 10.31 -15.98
C LYS A 188 3.31 10.83 -17.11
N ASP A 189 4.49 11.35 -16.77
CA ASP A 189 5.51 11.87 -17.68
C ASP A 189 6.37 10.78 -18.37
N GLY A 190 6.03 9.50 -18.18
CA GLY A 190 6.78 8.37 -18.73
C GLY A 190 8.04 7.99 -17.96
N GLN A 191 8.52 8.81 -17.02
CA GLN A 191 9.69 8.49 -16.22
C GLN A 191 9.41 7.40 -15.20
N ALA A 192 10.47 6.73 -14.74
CA ALA A 192 10.36 5.72 -13.71
C ALA A 192 9.77 6.29 -12.39
N ALA A 193 8.79 5.58 -11.83
CA ALA A 193 8.28 5.89 -10.51
C ALA A 193 9.30 5.51 -9.42
N ALA A 194 9.15 6.12 -8.24
CA ALA A 194 9.97 5.79 -7.08
C ALA A 194 9.96 4.28 -6.79
N ALA A 195 11.10 3.73 -6.35
CA ALA A 195 11.29 2.30 -6.14
C ALA A 195 10.20 1.66 -5.25
N ARG A 196 9.81 2.34 -4.16
CA ARG A 196 8.73 1.90 -3.27
C ARG A 196 7.35 1.87 -3.95
N THR A 197 7.07 2.85 -4.82
CA THR A 197 5.83 2.90 -5.61
C THR A 197 5.78 1.75 -6.61
N ARG A 198 6.90 1.46 -7.29
CA ARG A 198 7.01 0.32 -8.22
C ARG A 198 6.77 -1.01 -7.52
N ARG A 199 7.44 -1.25 -6.37
CA ARG A 199 7.21 -2.46 -5.55
C ARG A 199 5.74 -2.59 -5.11
N ARG A 200 5.12 -1.50 -4.64
CA ARG A 200 3.70 -1.51 -4.23
C ARG A 200 2.77 -1.84 -5.39
N LYS A 201 2.93 -1.18 -6.54
CA LYS A 201 2.08 -1.43 -7.72
C LYS A 201 2.29 -2.85 -8.26
N HIS A 202 3.51 -3.38 -8.23
CA HIS A 202 3.78 -4.77 -8.57
C HIS A 202 3.04 -5.74 -7.64
N ALA A 203 3.11 -5.53 -6.32
CA ALA A 203 2.38 -6.35 -5.35
C ALA A 203 0.85 -6.26 -5.54
N ASN A 204 0.32 -5.06 -5.83
CA ASN A 204 -1.09 -4.89 -6.17
C ASN A 204 -1.46 -5.69 -7.42
N LEU A 205 -0.67 -5.60 -8.49
CA LEU A 205 -0.91 -6.35 -9.73
C LEU A 205 -0.86 -7.86 -9.49
N HIS A 206 0.07 -8.34 -8.68
CA HIS A 206 0.15 -9.75 -8.32
C HIS A 206 -1.18 -10.25 -7.72
N HIS A 207 -1.70 -9.57 -6.69
CA HIS A 207 -2.97 -9.97 -6.06
C HIS A 207 -4.18 -9.80 -6.98
N ILE A 208 -4.17 -8.81 -7.87
CA ILE A 208 -5.21 -8.65 -8.90
C ILE A 208 -5.23 -9.88 -9.81
N LEU A 209 -4.06 -10.34 -10.27
CA LEU A 209 -3.94 -11.48 -11.16
C LEU A 209 -4.23 -12.81 -10.45
N ASP A 210 -3.88 -12.95 -9.17
CA ASP A 210 -4.27 -14.11 -8.36
C ASP A 210 -5.79 -14.25 -8.33
N TYR A 211 -6.53 -13.15 -8.16
CA TYR A 211 -8.00 -13.19 -8.24
C TYR A 211 -8.49 -13.62 -9.62
N GLY A 212 -7.80 -13.25 -10.70
CA GLY A 212 -8.10 -13.74 -12.05
C GLY A 212 -7.96 -15.26 -12.16
N VAL A 213 -6.95 -15.84 -11.50
CA VAL A 213 -6.76 -17.29 -11.40
C VAL A 213 -7.86 -17.93 -10.54
N GLU A 214 -8.17 -17.37 -9.37
CA GLU A 214 -9.26 -17.84 -8.49
C GLU A 214 -10.61 -17.87 -9.20
N ARG A 215 -10.85 -16.92 -10.12
CA ARG A 215 -12.06 -16.82 -10.94
C ARG A 215 -12.05 -17.73 -12.18
N GLY A 216 -10.97 -18.47 -12.43
CA GLY A 216 -10.80 -19.31 -13.62
C GLY A 216 -10.60 -18.53 -14.93
N LEU A 217 -10.34 -17.22 -14.86
CA LEU A 217 -10.12 -16.35 -16.03
C LEU A 217 -8.67 -16.36 -16.53
N LEU A 218 -7.75 -16.88 -15.72
CA LEU A 218 -6.33 -17.06 -16.03
C LEU A 218 -5.90 -18.45 -15.59
N SER A 219 -5.11 -19.13 -16.41
CA SER A 219 -4.58 -20.47 -16.10
C SER A 219 -3.56 -20.49 -14.96
N SER A 220 -2.83 -19.39 -14.81
CA SER A 220 -1.82 -19.17 -13.76
C SER A 220 -1.54 -17.67 -13.65
N ASN A 221 -0.85 -17.22 -12.61
CA ASN A 221 -0.54 -15.79 -12.48
C ASN A 221 0.55 -15.38 -13.49
N PRO A 222 0.20 -14.60 -14.55
CA PRO A 222 1.12 -14.32 -15.65
C PRO A 222 2.25 -13.37 -15.25
N ILE A 223 2.18 -12.70 -14.08
CA ILE A 223 3.26 -11.83 -13.61
C ILE A 223 4.57 -12.60 -13.41
N THR A 224 4.48 -13.90 -13.15
CA THR A 224 5.63 -14.80 -12.95
C THR A 224 6.29 -15.21 -14.26
N SER A 225 5.59 -15.08 -15.39
CA SER A 225 6.11 -15.41 -16.73
C SER A 225 7.06 -14.34 -17.28
N VAL A 226 7.03 -13.12 -16.71
CA VAL A 226 7.87 -12.00 -17.15
C VAL A 226 8.92 -11.66 -16.10
N LYS A 227 10.20 -11.73 -16.49
CA LYS A 227 11.31 -11.35 -15.61
C LYS A 227 11.19 -9.89 -15.17
N TRP A 228 11.10 -9.67 -13.87
CA TRP A 228 11.08 -8.34 -13.26
C TRP A 228 12.15 -8.22 -12.18
N THR A 229 12.96 -7.17 -12.25
CA THR A 229 13.98 -6.87 -11.23
C THR A 229 13.42 -5.87 -10.23
N ALA A 230 13.21 -6.32 -8.99
CA ALA A 230 12.74 -5.46 -7.93
C ALA A 230 13.73 -4.31 -7.67
N PRO A 231 13.30 -3.04 -7.71
CA PRO A 231 14.22 -1.94 -7.49
C PRO A 231 14.74 -1.96 -6.06
N LYS A 232 16.01 -1.59 -5.88
CA LYS A 232 16.61 -1.42 -4.55
C LYS A 232 15.92 -0.30 -3.82
N VAL A 233 15.59 -0.53 -2.55
CA VAL A 233 14.99 0.45 -1.64
C VAL A 233 15.83 0.43 -0.39
N SER A 234 16.49 1.55 -0.05
CA SER A 234 17.08 1.66 1.28
C SER A 234 15.97 1.70 2.31
N ARG A 235 16.09 0.86 3.34
CA ARG A 235 15.23 0.92 4.52
C ARG A 235 15.88 1.72 5.65
N SER A 236 17.18 1.99 5.56
CA SER A 236 17.89 2.82 6.54
C SER A 236 17.52 4.29 6.40
N ILE A 237 17.53 4.98 7.53
CA ILE A 237 17.42 6.43 7.60
C ILE A 237 18.65 7.10 6.97
N ASP A 238 18.42 8.16 6.19
CA ASP A 238 19.46 9.12 5.79
C ASP A 238 19.79 10.03 6.99
N ARG A 239 20.98 9.87 7.57
CA ARG A 239 21.44 10.64 8.73
C ARG A 239 21.38 12.16 8.50
N ARG A 240 21.53 12.62 7.24
CA ARG A 240 21.45 14.04 6.88
C ARG A 240 20.05 14.63 7.04
N SER A 241 19.03 13.79 7.21
CA SER A 241 17.66 14.24 7.50
C SER A 241 17.40 14.54 8.98
N VAL A 242 18.26 14.05 9.88
CA VAL A 242 18.10 14.17 11.34
C VAL A 242 18.59 15.52 11.82
N ILE A 243 17.74 16.23 12.57
CA ILE A 243 18.10 17.49 13.22
C ILE A 243 18.57 17.27 14.66
N ASN A 244 19.43 18.17 15.12
CA ASN A 244 19.85 18.23 16.52
C ASN A 244 18.86 19.03 17.40
N PRO A 245 19.00 19.01 18.75
CA PRO A 245 18.09 19.73 19.64
C PRO A 245 18.04 21.25 19.46
N VAL A 246 19.15 21.88 19.07
CA VAL A 246 19.17 23.32 18.81
C VAL A 246 18.33 23.63 17.57
N GLN A 247 18.56 22.93 16.47
CA GLN A 247 17.81 23.08 15.23
C GLN A 247 16.31 22.82 15.43
N ALA A 248 15.95 21.81 16.22
CA ALA A 248 14.56 21.51 16.54
C ALA A 248 13.88 22.66 17.29
N ARG A 249 14.53 23.21 18.34
CA ARG A 249 13.99 24.35 19.09
C ARG A 249 13.87 25.61 18.20
N THR A 250 14.85 25.87 17.35
CA THR A 250 14.81 27.02 16.43
C THR A 250 13.65 26.89 15.43
N LEU A 251 13.43 25.70 14.86
CA LEU A 251 12.27 25.44 13.99
C LEU A 251 10.95 25.62 14.73
N LEU A 252 10.82 25.12 15.96
CA LEU A 252 9.60 25.28 16.76
C LEU A 252 9.32 26.76 17.08
N ARG A 253 10.35 27.56 17.35
CA ARG A 253 10.22 29.01 17.57
C ARG A 253 9.75 29.74 16.30
N SER A 254 10.39 29.49 15.16
CA SER A 254 9.95 30.07 13.87
C SER A 254 8.51 29.67 13.53
N ILE A 255 8.06 28.46 13.92
CA ILE A 255 6.66 28.06 13.75
C ILE A 255 5.74 28.89 14.66
N GLU A 256 6.13 29.13 15.91
CA GLU A 256 5.35 29.97 16.86
C GLU A 256 5.10 31.38 16.30
N GLU A 257 6.09 31.94 15.61
CA GLU A 257 6.06 33.28 14.99
C GLU A 257 5.13 33.38 13.77
N GLN A 258 4.58 32.27 13.25
CA GLN A 258 3.66 32.25 12.10
C GLN A 258 2.20 32.57 12.48
N GLY A 259 2.00 33.47 13.45
CA GLY A 259 0.71 33.92 13.93
C GLY A 259 -0.14 32.83 14.58
N GLN A 260 -1.46 33.00 14.56
CA GLN A 260 -2.39 32.12 15.28
C GLN A 260 -2.34 30.65 14.86
N THR A 261 -2.06 30.38 13.59
CA THR A 261 -1.92 29.01 13.09
C THR A 261 -0.61 28.39 13.59
N GLY A 262 0.48 29.14 13.50
CA GLY A 262 1.81 28.73 13.95
C GLY A 262 1.85 28.36 15.43
N ALA A 263 1.37 29.25 16.30
CA ALA A 263 1.34 29.03 17.76
C ALA A 263 0.63 27.71 18.16
N ARG A 264 -0.45 27.34 17.47
CA ARG A 264 -1.19 26.06 17.70
C ARG A 264 -0.43 24.82 17.23
N LEU A 265 0.58 24.98 16.37
CA LEU A 265 1.35 23.89 15.80
C LEU A 265 2.64 23.58 16.57
N VAL A 266 3.07 24.43 17.49
CA VAL A 266 4.31 24.22 18.26
C VAL A 266 4.26 22.90 19.03
N ALA A 267 3.23 22.68 19.84
CA ALA A 267 3.05 21.43 20.56
C ALA A 267 2.77 20.24 19.62
N PHE A 268 2.15 20.47 18.47
CA PHE A 268 1.90 19.44 17.45
C PHE A 268 3.21 18.89 16.85
N PHE A 269 4.17 19.76 16.51
CA PHE A 269 5.49 19.31 16.10
C PHE A 269 6.33 18.82 17.28
N GLY A 270 6.13 19.40 18.46
CA GLY A 270 6.75 18.97 19.72
C GLY A 270 6.50 17.50 20.03
N VAL A 271 5.26 17.00 19.90
CA VAL A 271 4.97 15.57 20.13
C VAL A 271 5.64 14.65 19.09
N MET A 272 5.91 15.13 17.87
CA MET A 272 6.67 14.36 16.89
C MET A 272 8.15 14.33 17.22
N TYR A 273 8.71 15.43 17.71
CA TYR A 273 10.12 15.57 18.00
C TYR A 273 10.54 14.95 19.35
N TYR A 274 9.79 15.21 20.41
CA TYR A 274 10.15 14.74 21.76
C TYR A 274 9.59 13.36 22.08
N ALA A 275 8.41 13.02 21.53
CA ALA A 275 7.73 11.74 21.78
C ALA A 275 7.69 10.84 20.52
N GLY A 276 8.32 11.25 19.42
CA GLY A 276 8.43 10.42 18.23
C GLY A 276 7.10 10.07 17.58
N LEU A 277 5.99 10.80 17.81
CA LEU A 277 4.70 10.48 17.20
C LEU A 277 4.76 10.56 15.67
N ARG A 278 4.05 9.66 14.98
CA ARG A 278 3.74 9.82 13.56
C ARG A 278 2.77 10.98 13.40
N PRO A 279 2.78 11.69 12.26
CA PRO A 279 1.81 12.75 12.00
C PRO A 279 0.36 12.29 12.16
N ALA A 280 0.04 11.06 11.74
CA ALA A 280 -1.29 10.46 11.87
C ALA A 280 -1.71 10.17 13.33
N GLU A 281 -0.77 9.96 14.24
CA GLU A 281 -1.03 9.78 15.67
C GLU A 281 -1.17 11.15 16.35
N ALA A 282 -0.27 12.08 16.03
CA ALA A 282 -0.30 13.43 16.57
C ALA A 282 -1.63 14.14 16.26
N VAL A 283 -2.10 14.10 15.01
CA VAL A 283 -3.38 14.69 14.61
C VAL A 283 -4.60 14.03 15.25
N ASN A 284 -4.48 12.84 15.84
CA ASN A 284 -5.56 12.14 16.52
C ASN A 284 -5.45 12.23 18.05
N LEU A 285 -4.49 12.99 18.58
CA LEU A 285 -4.23 13.07 20.01
C LEU A 285 -5.38 13.81 20.71
N ARG A 286 -5.94 13.22 21.77
CA ARG A 286 -7.06 13.74 22.56
C ARG A 286 -6.66 13.96 24.01
N ARG A 287 -7.42 14.77 24.77
CA ARG A 287 -7.18 15.03 26.20
C ARG A 287 -7.00 13.75 27.01
N GLY A 288 -7.82 12.74 26.76
CA GLY A 288 -7.77 11.45 27.44
C GLY A 288 -6.51 10.64 27.16
N ASN A 289 -5.73 10.98 26.13
CA ASN A 289 -4.43 10.34 25.87
C ASN A 289 -3.30 10.95 26.72
N LEU A 290 -3.53 12.05 27.42
CA LEU A 290 -2.50 12.85 28.08
C LEU A 290 -2.52 12.64 29.60
N GLU A 291 -1.45 12.05 30.11
CA GLU A 291 -1.17 11.98 31.55
C GLU A 291 0.04 12.86 31.85
N LEU A 292 -0.26 14.10 32.24
CA LEU A 292 0.73 15.16 32.38
C LEU A 292 0.78 15.62 33.85
N PRO A 293 1.92 15.49 34.54
CA PRO A 293 2.11 16.12 35.84
C PRO A 293 2.17 17.65 35.69
N GLU A 294 2.28 18.37 36.81
CA GLU A 294 2.52 19.83 36.79
C GLU A 294 3.88 20.17 36.19
N SER A 295 4.91 19.40 36.55
CA SER A 295 6.27 19.47 36.03
C SER A 295 6.87 18.07 35.94
N GLY A 296 7.93 17.90 35.14
CA GLY A 296 8.62 16.63 35.00
C GLY A 296 8.03 15.69 33.93
N TRP A 297 8.30 14.40 34.07
CA TRP A 297 7.97 13.38 33.08
C TRP A 297 6.50 12.99 33.11
N GLY A 298 5.85 13.06 31.95
CA GLY A 298 4.49 12.54 31.75
C GLY A 298 4.47 11.30 30.85
N ARG A 299 3.27 10.89 30.45
CA ARG A 299 3.08 9.84 29.44
C ARG A 299 1.94 10.15 28.49
N LEU A 300 2.09 9.70 27.23
CA LEU A 300 1.00 9.63 26.26
C LEU A 300 0.54 8.18 26.12
N VAL A 301 -0.77 7.95 26.18
CA VAL A 301 -1.40 6.65 25.94
C VAL A 301 -2.02 6.68 24.55
N LEU A 302 -1.36 6.04 23.57
CA LEU A 302 -1.79 6.04 22.17
C LEU A 302 -2.57 4.77 21.85
N ILE A 303 -3.73 4.93 21.22
CA ILE A 303 -4.68 3.83 20.93
C ILE A 303 -4.93 3.69 19.42
N GLU A 304 -5.00 4.80 18.70
CA GLU A 304 -5.41 4.85 17.30
C GLU A 304 -4.60 5.88 16.51
N SER A 305 -4.64 5.77 15.18
CA SER A 305 -4.06 6.73 14.25
C SER A 305 -5.08 7.18 13.20
N SER A 306 -5.03 8.45 12.82
CA SER A 306 -5.93 9.07 11.85
C SER A 306 -5.18 9.38 10.55
N THR A 307 -5.51 8.66 9.48
CA THR A 307 -4.94 8.91 8.15
C THR A 307 -5.89 9.74 7.29
N GLU A 308 -5.38 10.46 6.29
CA GLU A 308 -6.17 11.29 5.37
C GLU A 308 -6.17 10.67 3.95
N PRO A 309 -6.90 9.58 3.70
CA PRO A 309 -6.99 9.01 2.35
C PRO A 309 -7.81 9.90 1.39
N GLY A 310 -8.71 10.72 1.93
CA GLY A 310 -9.70 11.52 1.19
C GLY A 310 -11.11 10.98 1.39
N LYS A 311 -12.13 11.87 1.43
CA LYS A 311 -13.53 11.52 1.72
C LYS A 311 -14.04 10.36 0.86
N GLU A 312 -13.79 10.46 -0.44
CA GLU A 312 -14.16 9.50 -1.48
C GLU A 312 -13.55 8.09 -1.28
N TRP A 313 -12.57 7.91 -0.39
CA TRP A 313 -11.89 6.63 -0.15
C TRP A 313 -12.24 6.00 1.21
N THR A 314 -12.99 6.70 2.06
CA THR A 314 -13.37 6.25 3.42
C THR A 314 -14.77 5.67 3.46
N ASP A 315 -15.04 4.74 4.37
CA ASP A 315 -16.38 4.18 4.58
C ASP A 315 -17.37 5.22 5.11
N THR A 316 -16.88 6.17 5.90
CA THR A 316 -17.67 7.18 6.60
C THR A 316 -17.86 8.48 5.81
N GLY A 317 -17.30 8.59 4.59
CA GLY A 317 -17.31 9.83 3.80
C GLY A 317 -16.53 10.99 4.46
N THR A 318 -15.75 10.72 5.50
CA THR A 318 -14.94 11.72 6.22
C THR A 318 -13.57 11.88 5.58
N LEU A 319 -12.94 13.05 5.69
CA LEU A 319 -11.60 13.28 5.11
C LEU A 319 -10.56 12.29 5.69
N ARG A 320 -10.83 11.86 6.92
CA ARG A 320 -9.95 11.05 7.75
C ARG A 320 -10.57 9.70 8.06
N GLU A 321 -9.70 8.71 8.17
CA GLU A 321 -10.02 7.36 8.61
C GLU A 321 -9.23 7.09 9.90
N ILE A 322 -9.94 6.79 10.98
CA ILE A 322 -9.35 6.39 12.26
C ILE A 322 -9.21 4.86 12.23
N ARG A 323 -8.00 4.37 12.49
CA ARG A 323 -7.70 2.94 12.58
C ARG A 323 -6.75 2.68 13.73
N GLU A 324 -6.67 1.41 14.10
CA GLU A 324 -5.74 0.88 15.08
C GLU A 324 -4.28 1.25 14.77
N LEU A 325 -3.43 1.27 15.80
CA LEU A 325 -2.01 1.47 15.60
C LEU A 325 -1.41 0.38 14.72
N LYS A 326 -0.49 0.76 13.82
CA LYS A 326 0.15 -0.19 12.90
C LYS A 326 0.85 -1.31 13.69
N HIS A 327 0.60 -2.56 13.30
CA HIS A 327 1.12 -3.79 13.93
C HIS A 327 0.50 -4.17 15.29
N ARG A 328 -0.65 -3.58 15.65
CA ARG A 328 -1.34 -3.83 16.91
C ARG A 328 -2.78 -4.27 16.63
N ALA A 329 -3.32 -5.12 17.48
CA ALA A 329 -4.73 -5.50 17.43
C ALA A 329 -5.63 -4.37 17.96
N LYS A 330 -6.93 -4.48 17.72
CA LYS A 330 -7.92 -3.50 18.18
C LYS A 330 -7.85 -3.29 19.68
N GLY A 331 -7.67 -2.03 20.09
CA GLY A 331 -7.64 -1.63 21.50
C GLY A 331 -6.28 -1.75 22.19
N GLU A 332 -5.24 -2.30 21.53
CA GLU A 332 -3.90 -2.30 22.11
C GLU A 332 -3.31 -0.88 22.15
N THR A 333 -2.93 -0.45 23.35
CA THR A 333 -2.32 0.86 23.57
C THR A 333 -0.79 0.78 23.56
N ARG A 334 -0.11 1.89 23.25
CA ARG A 334 1.30 2.08 23.59
C ARG A 334 1.50 3.32 24.46
N ASN A 335 2.34 3.17 25.47
CA ASN A 335 2.79 4.27 26.31
C ASN A 335 4.05 4.89 25.73
N VAL A 336 4.07 6.22 25.69
CA VAL A 336 5.21 6.99 25.19
C VAL A 336 5.61 8.00 26.26
N PRO A 337 6.89 8.06 26.66
CA PRO A 337 7.33 9.02 27.66
C PRO A 337 7.23 10.45 27.11
N VAL A 338 6.81 11.36 27.97
CA VAL A 338 6.74 12.80 27.69
C VAL A 338 7.84 13.45 28.53
N SER A 339 8.87 13.98 27.87
CA SER A 339 9.93 14.70 28.56
C SER A 339 9.40 15.95 29.26
N PRO A 340 10.10 16.47 30.29
CA PRO A 340 9.68 17.70 30.98
C PRO A 340 9.41 18.88 30.04
N GLU A 341 10.26 19.03 29.01
CA GLU A 341 10.08 20.04 27.96
C GLU A 341 8.75 19.87 27.21
N LEU A 342 8.41 18.64 26.82
CA LEU A 342 7.16 18.35 26.13
C LEU A 342 5.95 18.49 27.06
N THR A 343 6.08 18.14 28.35
CA THR A 343 5.06 18.39 29.38
C THR A 343 4.72 19.88 29.44
N ALA A 344 5.74 20.74 29.51
CA ALA A 344 5.55 22.19 29.52
C ALA A 344 4.87 22.70 28.24
N LEU A 345 5.28 22.22 27.07
CA LEU A 345 4.66 22.56 25.78
C LEU A 345 3.18 22.15 25.71
N LEU A 346 2.86 20.92 26.13
CA LEU A 346 1.49 20.41 26.10
C LEU A 346 0.59 21.13 27.10
N ARG A 347 1.09 21.43 28.31
CA ARG A 347 0.35 22.24 29.30
C ARG A 347 0.11 23.65 28.79
N ARG A 348 1.11 24.29 28.17
CA ARG A 348 0.94 25.60 27.53
C ARG A 348 -0.14 25.56 26.46
N HIS A 349 -0.07 24.60 25.54
CA HIS A 349 -1.10 24.41 24.51
C HIS A 349 -2.50 24.23 25.10
N LEU A 350 -2.64 23.43 26.15
CA LEU A 350 -3.92 23.23 26.83
C LEU A 350 -4.48 24.50 27.46
N ARG A 351 -3.63 25.33 28.08
CA ARG A 351 -4.05 26.63 28.64
C ARG A 351 -4.48 27.61 27.56
N ASP A 352 -3.70 27.71 26.48
CA ASP A 352 -3.88 28.76 25.49
C ASP A 352 -4.98 28.44 24.47
N PHE A 353 -5.20 27.15 24.18
CA PHE A 353 -6.08 26.70 23.08
C PHE A 353 -7.13 25.66 23.46
N GLY A 354 -7.04 25.07 24.66
CA GLY A 354 -7.95 24.03 25.13
C GLY A 354 -8.10 22.84 24.18
N THR A 355 -9.22 22.12 24.31
CA THR A 355 -9.55 20.96 23.46
C THR A 355 -10.83 21.17 22.66
N GLY A 356 -11.03 20.32 21.64
CA GLY A 356 -12.30 20.30 20.90
C GLY A 356 -13.41 19.68 21.75
N PRO A 357 -14.67 19.73 21.27
CA PRO A 357 -15.81 19.12 21.96
C PRO A 357 -15.62 17.61 22.23
N ASP A 358 -14.90 16.93 21.34
CA ASP A 358 -14.56 15.51 21.41
C ASP A 358 -13.20 15.25 22.10
N GLY A 359 -12.66 16.28 22.79
CA GLY A 359 -11.36 16.24 23.43
C GLY A 359 -10.16 16.31 22.48
N LEU A 360 -10.35 16.52 21.17
CA LEU A 360 -9.27 16.59 20.19
C LEU A 360 -8.29 17.73 20.51
N LEU A 361 -7.00 17.43 20.63
CA LEU A 361 -5.99 18.37 21.12
C LEU A 361 -5.56 19.39 20.05
N PHE A 362 -5.22 18.93 18.85
CA PHE A 362 -4.71 19.79 17.77
C PHE A 362 -5.79 20.05 16.71
N ARG A 363 -6.15 21.32 16.55
CA ARG A 363 -7.23 21.78 15.67
C ARG A 363 -6.77 23.00 14.88
N GLY A 364 -7.40 23.24 13.73
CA GLY A 364 -7.23 24.50 13.00
C GLY A 364 -7.84 25.68 13.78
N VAL A 365 -7.53 26.90 13.36
CA VAL A 365 -8.02 28.15 14.00
C VAL A 365 -9.55 28.16 14.12
N GLN A 366 -10.26 27.64 13.12
CA GLN A 366 -11.72 27.52 13.10
C GLN A 366 -12.27 26.28 13.86
N GLY A 367 -11.45 25.63 14.70
CA GLY A 367 -11.85 24.43 15.46
C GLY A 367 -11.97 23.14 14.65
N ARG A 368 -11.79 23.19 13.32
CA ARG A 368 -11.85 22.00 12.44
C ARG A 368 -10.64 21.06 12.66
N PRO A 369 -10.76 19.75 12.34
CA PRO A 369 -9.63 18.83 12.36
C PRO A 369 -8.44 19.37 11.57
N LEU A 370 -7.23 19.18 12.11
CA LEU A 370 -6.01 19.72 11.51
C LEU A 370 -5.71 19.05 10.16
N ALA A 371 -5.80 19.81 9.06
CA ALA A 371 -5.54 19.33 7.72
C ALA A 371 -4.04 19.16 7.45
N SER A 372 -3.65 18.12 6.69
CA SER A 372 -2.22 17.88 6.43
C SER A 372 -1.51 18.95 5.62
N VAL A 373 -2.24 19.67 4.76
CA VAL A 373 -1.68 20.80 4.01
C VAL A 373 -1.26 21.94 4.93
N THR A 374 -2.00 22.18 6.02
CA THR A 374 -1.77 23.29 6.94
C THR A 374 -0.43 23.12 7.65
N TYR A 375 -0.21 21.99 8.32
CA TYR A 375 1.05 21.78 9.02
C TYR A 375 2.24 21.60 8.06
N ARG A 376 2.04 21.03 6.85
CA ARG A 376 3.13 20.92 5.88
C ARG A 376 3.60 22.29 5.39
N ARG A 377 2.67 23.22 5.13
CA ARG A 377 3.00 24.60 4.74
C ARG A 377 3.74 25.34 5.85
N ALA A 378 3.24 25.26 7.09
CA ALA A 378 3.90 25.88 8.24
C ALA A 378 5.33 25.36 8.44
N TRP A 379 5.51 24.03 8.32
CA TRP A 379 6.82 23.39 8.41
C TRP A 379 7.77 23.85 7.29
N GLN A 380 7.28 23.89 6.05
CA GLN A 380 8.10 24.33 4.91
C GLN A 380 8.54 25.79 5.07
N ARG A 381 7.62 26.67 5.50
CA ARG A 381 7.91 28.07 5.79
C ARG A 381 8.97 28.22 6.88
N ALA A 382 8.84 27.47 7.98
CA ALA A 382 9.82 27.52 9.06
C ALA A 382 11.22 27.06 8.62
N ARG A 383 11.30 26.03 7.76
CA ARG A 383 12.58 25.59 7.18
C ARG A 383 13.22 26.68 6.33
N THR A 384 12.44 27.41 5.53
CA THR A 384 12.99 28.48 4.68
C THR A 384 13.41 29.72 5.48
N GLU A 385 12.80 29.95 6.64
CA GLU A 385 13.17 31.06 7.54
C GLU A 385 14.39 30.73 8.41
N VAL A 386 14.53 29.47 8.85
CA VAL A 386 15.57 29.05 9.82
C VAL A 386 16.86 28.58 9.14
N PHE A 387 16.78 27.91 7.99
CA PHE A 387 17.94 27.31 7.35
C PHE A 387 18.50 28.18 6.22
N THR A 388 19.80 28.07 5.97
CA THR A 388 20.42 28.61 4.75
C THR A 388 19.79 27.97 3.51
N VAL A 389 19.95 28.59 2.34
CA VAL A 389 19.41 28.07 1.07
C VAL A 389 19.89 26.65 0.80
N GLU A 390 21.16 26.35 1.06
CA GLU A 390 21.78 25.04 0.88
C GLU A 390 21.20 24.02 1.85
N ALA A 391 21.09 24.38 3.13
CA ALA A 391 20.51 23.51 4.15
C ALA A 391 19.01 23.25 3.90
N ALA A 392 18.25 24.25 3.44
CA ALA A 392 16.84 24.12 3.08
C ALA A 392 16.64 23.22 1.84
N ALA A 393 17.55 23.27 0.88
CA ALA A 393 17.57 22.39 -0.31
C ALA A 393 17.98 20.95 0.01
N SER A 394 18.72 20.74 1.11
CA SER A 394 19.16 19.43 1.58
C SER A 394 18.01 18.56 2.14
N PRO A 395 18.27 17.26 2.43
CA PRO A 395 17.32 16.38 3.13
C PRO A 395 17.02 16.78 4.59
N LEU A 396 17.75 17.73 5.18
CA LEU A 396 17.66 18.11 6.59
C LEU A 396 16.24 18.54 6.98
N ALA A 397 15.60 17.79 7.89
CA ALA A 397 14.25 18.03 8.35
C ALA A 397 13.23 18.26 7.21
N LYS A 398 13.43 17.68 6.03
CA LYS A 398 12.64 17.99 4.82
C LYS A 398 11.13 17.79 5.01
N ARG A 399 10.74 16.86 5.87
CA ARG A 399 9.34 16.55 6.20
C ARG A 399 9.13 16.62 7.70
N PRO A 400 7.91 16.93 8.16
CA PRO A 400 7.53 16.78 9.58
C PRO A 400 7.83 15.39 10.15
N TYR A 401 7.72 14.35 9.31
CA TYR A 401 8.02 12.97 9.71
C TYR A 401 9.49 12.78 10.14
N ASP A 402 10.40 13.63 9.67
CA ASP A 402 11.81 13.53 10.01
C ASP A 402 12.07 13.95 11.49
N LEU A 403 11.12 14.63 12.14
CA LEU A 403 11.13 14.86 13.59
C LEU A 403 11.05 13.56 14.39
N ARG A 404 10.24 12.60 13.93
CA ARG A 404 10.16 11.27 14.54
C ARG A 404 11.48 10.52 14.37
N HIS A 405 12.12 10.68 13.21
CA HIS A 405 13.44 10.11 12.99
C HIS A 405 14.45 10.69 13.97
N ALA A 406 14.45 12.01 14.18
CA ALA A 406 15.29 12.65 15.18
C ALA A 406 15.01 12.14 16.60
N ALA A 407 13.75 12.04 17.02
CA ALA A 407 13.36 11.51 18.33
C ALA A 407 13.96 10.12 18.61
N VAL A 408 13.72 9.19 17.67
CA VAL A 408 14.13 7.79 17.82
C VAL A 408 15.65 7.65 17.76
N SER A 409 16.30 8.39 16.85
CA SER A 409 17.77 8.46 16.80
C SER A 409 18.34 8.97 18.11
N THR A 410 17.78 10.04 18.68
CA THR A 410 18.23 10.60 19.97
C THR A 410 18.06 9.61 21.12
N TRP A 411 16.95 8.87 21.21
CA TRP A 411 16.77 7.85 22.25
C TRP A 411 17.84 6.75 22.15
N LEU A 412 18.10 6.26 20.94
CA LEU A 412 19.14 5.25 20.70
C LEU A 412 20.54 5.76 21.04
N THR A 413 20.89 6.96 20.59
CA THR A 413 22.21 7.56 20.86
C THR A 413 22.39 7.94 22.33
N SER A 414 21.31 8.14 23.07
CA SER A 414 21.34 8.35 24.53
C SER A 414 21.54 7.05 25.31
N GLY A 415 21.59 5.90 24.62
CA GLY A 415 21.82 4.59 25.22
C GLY A 415 20.59 3.90 25.79
N VAL A 416 19.38 4.35 25.40
CA VAL A 416 18.16 3.62 25.73
C VAL A 416 18.15 2.26 25.01
N PRO A 417 17.85 1.14 25.68
CA PRO A 417 17.81 -0.17 25.05
C PRO A 417 16.89 -0.22 23.83
N ALA A 418 17.33 -0.88 22.76
CA ALA A 418 16.59 -0.95 21.50
C ALA A 418 15.17 -1.54 21.66
N THR A 419 14.98 -2.48 22.58
CA THR A 419 13.68 -3.05 22.95
C THR A 419 12.72 -1.98 23.50
N GLN A 420 13.22 -1.12 24.40
CA GLN A 420 12.46 -0.02 24.99
C GLN A 420 12.14 1.07 23.95
N VAL A 421 13.12 1.44 23.12
CA VAL A 421 12.92 2.37 22.00
C VAL A 421 11.88 1.83 21.01
N ALA A 422 11.93 0.52 20.70
CA ALA A 422 10.97 -0.11 19.80
C ALA A 422 9.56 -0.06 20.38
N ALA A 423 9.40 -0.34 21.67
CA ALA A 423 8.13 -0.26 22.39
C ALA A 423 7.58 1.18 22.36
N TRP A 424 8.40 2.17 22.73
CA TRP A 424 7.99 3.58 22.71
C TRP A 424 7.69 4.07 21.30
N ALA A 425 8.46 3.70 20.28
CA ALA A 425 8.21 4.13 18.92
C ALA A 425 7.02 3.40 18.27
N GLY A 426 6.65 2.21 18.74
CA GLY A 426 5.67 1.34 18.05
C GLY A 426 6.27 0.67 16.81
N HIS A 427 7.47 0.10 16.95
CA HIS A 427 8.14 -0.74 15.97
C HIS A 427 8.38 -2.15 16.55
N SER A 428 8.57 -3.15 15.68
CA SER A 428 9.33 -4.33 16.10
C SER A 428 10.82 -3.98 16.20
N VAL A 429 11.56 -4.72 17.02
CA VAL A 429 13.02 -4.51 17.18
C VAL A 429 13.74 -4.65 15.84
N GLY A 430 13.38 -5.65 15.03
CA GLY A 430 13.97 -5.83 13.69
C GLY A 430 13.75 -4.63 12.78
N VAL A 431 12.53 -4.06 12.75
CA VAL A 431 12.24 -2.85 11.96
C VAL A 431 12.98 -1.64 12.50
N LEU A 432 13.12 -1.52 13.83
CA LEU A 432 13.89 -0.45 14.44
C LEU A 432 15.36 -0.50 13.99
N LEU A 433 16.02 -1.64 14.12
CA LEU A 433 17.43 -1.80 13.75
C LEU A 433 17.64 -1.66 12.24
N GLU A 434 16.75 -2.22 11.42
CA GLU A 434 16.81 -2.08 9.95
C GLU A 434 16.74 -0.62 9.50
N ILE A 435 15.97 0.21 10.21
CA ILE A 435 15.86 1.64 9.91
C ILE A 435 17.04 2.41 10.51
N TYR A 436 17.32 2.25 11.82
CA TYR A 436 18.14 3.17 12.61
C TYR A 436 19.55 2.68 12.95
N ALA A 437 19.98 1.49 12.51
CA ALA A 437 21.34 1.00 12.78
C ALA A 437 22.43 2.03 12.43
N SER A 438 22.26 2.76 11.32
CA SER A 438 23.20 3.81 10.89
C SER A 438 23.38 4.96 11.89
N CYS A 439 22.48 5.13 12.85
CA CYS A 439 22.58 6.14 13.91
C CYS A 439 23.49 5.70 15.07
N LEU A 440 23.75 4.38 15.19
CA LEU A 440 24.68 3.82 16.18
C LEU A 440 26.12 3.82 15.65
N ASP A 441 26.31 3.94 14.34
CA ASP A 441 27.63 4.00 13.68
C ASP A 441 28.42 5.23 14.16
N GLY A 442 29.61 4.98 14.70
CA GLY A 442 30.54 6.01 15.19
C GLY A 442 30.52 6.22 16.72
N GLN A 443 29.74 5.45 17.48
CA GLN A 443 29.73 5.51 18.95
C GLN A 443 30.72 4.55 19.62
N GLY A 444 31.66 3.95 18.87
CA GLY A 444 32.56 2.92 19.38
C GLY A 444 33.36 3.34 20.61
N GLU A 445 33.82 4.59 20.66
CA GLU A 445 34.58 5.12 21.80
C GLU A 445 33.70 5.34 23.04
N LEU A 446 32.48 5.86 22.87
CA LEU A 446 31.49 5.98 23.95
C LEU A 446 31.16 4.60 24.54
N TRP A 447 30.97 3.59 23.69
CA TRP A 447 30.68 2.23 24.13
C TRP A 447 31.87 1.58 24.82
N ARG A 448 33.10 1.76 24.29
CA ARG A 448 34.33 1.30 24.95
C ARG A 448 34.47 1.91 26.34
N LYS A 449 34.24 3.22 26.49
CA LYS A 449 34.28 3.90 27.79
C LYS A 449 33.25 3.35 28.76
N LYS A 450 32.00 3.15 28.34
CA LYS A 450 30.97 2.53 29.20
C LYS A 450 31.34 1.11 29.64
N ILE A 451 31.95 0.32 28.75
CA ILE A 451 32.43 -1.03 29.05
C ILE A 451 33.58 -0.96 30.06
N GLU A 452 34.53 -0.05 29.85
CA GLU A 452 35.65 0.20 30.76
C GLU A 452 35.17 0.65 32.14
N ASP A 453 34.25 1.62 32.24
CA ASP A 453 33.64 2.06 33.50
C ASP A 453 32.95 0.89 34.24
N THR A 454 32.34 -0.04 33.49
CA THR A 454 31.68 -1.24 34.05
C THR A 454 32.68 -2.26 34.57
N PHE A 455 33.82 -2.43 33.90
CA PHE A 455 34.89 -3.34 34.33
C PHE A 455 35.82 -2.74 35.39
N GLY A 456 35.95 -1.41 35.45
CA GLY A 456 36.84 -0.67 36.33
C GLY A 456 36.28 -0.33 37.71
N SER A 457 35.07 -0.80 38.04
CA SER A 457 34.46 -0.65 39.36
C SER A 457 34.81 -1.85 40.25
N HIS A 458 35.99 -1.84 40.86
CA HIS A 458 36.37 -2.69 41.99
C HIS A 458 36.71 -1.84 43.21
#